data_AF-A0A958KJW9-F1
#
_entry.id   AF-A0A958KJW9-F1
#
_cell.length_a   1.000
_cell.length_b   1.000
_cell.length_c   1.000
_cell.angle_alpha   90.00
_cell.angle_beta   90.00
_cell.angle_gamma   90.00
#
_symmetry.space_group_name_H-M   'P 1'
#
loop_
_entity.id
_entity.type
_entity.pdbx_description
1 polymer ?
#
loop_
_entity_poly.entity_id
_entity_poly.type
_entity_poly.pdbx_seq_one_letter_code
_entity_poly.pdbx_strand_id
1 'polypeptide(L)'
;MNNKFFSTALCFLLLLVCAPRAASSQTLRDDMQKLYGVASELFGYAWDKKKFEDPRSNARIIELLNTLSTDFHQVRTDAPITMFEPGFAEVLKTTEQTLSDIERRFREGDRDYARWQLRGLTANCIACHSRMDVKSDFAGKILLPDDDSFESRFASAEFLMATRQFDKASDALYRLASGSGNKFPGQHDAFRALKMWLVIEARVKNRPSTSISKLKSLLEKEKFSEDQEAAIQQWIEDLGSPQPKEPSVKSAQKLLEPVIGATAVQDHEAHLVTTLWATSELHELLAGKLSPNHRRTATYLLAVAYNCVPILSFEVYRPLYLERTIRMFPNTPEAQKAFVMYQEYIEFMNSGSGGVHLEREDMERLRELRHLAFGKPELVIPDTFRF
;
A
#
# COMPACT_ATOMS: atom_id res chain seq x y z
N MET A 1 61.98 39.45 39.67
CA MET A 1 60.90 40.46 39.72
C MET A 1 60.08 40.36 38.44
N ASN A 2 58.81 39.95 38.61
CA ASN A 2 57.59 40.35 37.90
C ASN A 2 57.51 40.41 36.35
N ASN A 3 56.61 39.55 35.86
CA ASN A 3 55.56 39.77 34.84
C ASN A 3 55.93 40.12 33.39
N LYS A 4 55.46 39.26 32.47
CA LYS A 4 54.33 39.54 31.52
C LYS A 4 54.15 38.31 30.61
N PHE A 5 53.09 37.53 30.81
CA PHE A 5 51.86 37.54 29.99
C PHE A 5 52.11 37.40 28.49
N PHE A 6 51.98 36.18 27.96
CA PHE A 6 51.61 35.96 26.56
C PHE A 6 50.43 35.00 26.48
N SER A 7 49.34 35.54 25.94
CA SER A 7 48.03 34.93 25.79
C SER A 7 48.07 33.63 24.99
N THR A 8 47.65 32.54 25.61
CA THR A 8 46.99 31.44 24.91
C THR A 8 45.63 31.93 24.44
N ALA A 9 45.55 32.32 23.16
CA ALA A 9 44.30 32.55 22.47
C ALA A 9 43.55 31.21 22.39
N LEU A 10 42.66 31.00 23.36
CA LEU A 10 41.69 29.92 23.42
C LEU A 10 40.68 30.15 22.29
N CYS A 11 40.95 29.56 21.13
CA CYS A 11 40.00 29.50 20.04
C CYS A 11 38.88 28.54 20.46
N PHE A 12 37.91 29.07 21.21
CA PHE A 12 36.61 28.45 21.44
C PHE A 12 35.92 28.39 20.07
N LEU A 13 36.20 27.32 19.34
CA LEU A 13 35.41 26.90 18.20
C LEU A 13 34.00 26.67 18.74
N LEU A 14 33.11 27.63 18.47
CA LEU A 14 31.67 27.48 18.61
C LEU A 14 31.26 26.31 17.71
N LEU A 15 31.31 25.10 18.27
CA LEU A 15 30.49 23.99 17.85
C LEU A 15 29.06 24.38 18.20
N LEU A 16 28.46 25.22 17.34
CA LEU A 16 27.03 25.24 17.12
C LEU A 16 26.65 23.84 16.65
N VAL A 17 26.49 22.94 17.62
CA VAL A 17 25.79 21.68 17.46
C VAL A 17 24.35 22.09 17.16
N CYS A 18 24.06 22.25 15.87
CA CYS A 18 22.70 22.23 15.35
C CYS A 18 22.11 20.88 15.77
N ALA A 19 21.51 20.82 16.96
CA ALA A 19 20.71 19.69 17.38
C ALA A 19 19.52 19.58 16.41
N PRO A 20 19.48 18.61 15.49
CA PRO A 20 18.43 18.58 14.49
C PRO A 20 17.26 17.71 14.98
N ARG A 21 16.04 18.19 14.73
CA ARG A 21 14.89 17.38 14.27
C ARG A 21 14.28 16.29 15.19
N ALA A 22 14.33 16.40 16.51
CA ALA A 22 13.56 15.48 17.36
C ALA A 22 12.04 15.81 17.44
N ALA A 23 11.65 17.07 17.24
CA ALA A 23 10.28 17.52 17.49
C ALA A 23 9.24 17.00 16.47
N SER A 24 9.61 16.82 15.19
CA SER A 24 8.66 16.47 14.13
C SER A 24 8.23 15.00 14.11
N SER A 25 8.99 14.09 14.75
CA SER A 25 8.64 12.67 14.79
C SER A 25 7.66 12.34 15.92
N GLN A 26 7.68 13.13 17.01
CA GLN A 26 6.76 12.97 18.12
C GLN A 26 5.34 13.44 17.74
N THR A 27 5.22 14.60 17.07
CA THR A 27 3.92 15.12 16.61
C THR A 27 3.21 14.13 15.67
N LEU A 28 3.92 13.62 14.66
CA LEU A 28 3.37 12.64 13.72
C LEU A 28 2.89 11.35 14.41
N ARG A 29 3.60 10.89 15.45
CA ARG A 29 3.18 9.72 16.24
C ARG A 29 1.88 10.00 16.98
N ASP A 30 1.80 11.16 17.63
CA ASP A 30 0.63 11.57 18.41
C ASP A 30 -0.60 11.76 17.50
N ASP A 31 -0.41 12.35 16.31
CA ASP A 31 -1.45 12.49 15.28
C ASP A 31 -1.94 11.12 14.80
N MET A 32 -1.03 10.18 14.53
CA MET A 32 -1.38 8.81 14.13
C MET A 32 -2.11 8.05 15.25
N GLN A 33 -1.74 8.27 16.51
CA GLN A 33 -2.44 7.66 17.65
C GLN A 33 -3.86 8.22 17.80
N LYS A 34 -4.05 9.51 17.58
CA LYS A 34 -5.38 10.14 17.54
C LYS A 34 -6.22 9.58 16.39
N LEU A 35 -5.65 9.54 15.17
CA LEU A 35 -6.27 8.93 13.98
C LEU A 35 -6.74 7.51 14.26
N TYR A 36 -5.92 6.71 14.94
CA TYR A 36 -6.27 5.34 15.29
C TYR A 36 -7.55 5.25 16.13
N GLY A 37 -7.71 6.11 17.14
CA GLY A 37 -8.91 6.12 17.99
C GLY A 37 -10.18 6.37 17.18
N VAL A 38 -10.14 7.39 16.31
CA VAL A 38 -11.25 7.77 15.42
C VAL A 38 -11.54 6.67 14.41
N ALA A 39 -10.50 6.13 13.77
CA ALA A 39 -10.63 5.06 12.80
C ALA A 39 -11.24 3.81 13.45
N SER A 40 -10.74 3.35 14.60
CA SER A 40 -11.23 2.16 15.30
C SER A 40 -12.72 2.24 15.61
N GLU A 41 -13.20 3.40 16.06
CA GLU A 41 -14.63 3.62 16.31
C GLU A 41 -15.44 3.60 15.01
N LEU A 42 -15.02 4.38 14.00
CA LEU A 42 -15.70 4.49 12.71
C LEU A 42 -15.85 3.12 12.03
N PHE A 43 -14.79 2.34 12.08
CA PHE A 43 -14.74 1.00 11.56
C PHE A 43 -15.65 0.02 12.32
N GLY A 44 -15.86 0.21 13.63
CA GLY A 44 -16.87 -0.52 14.39
C GLY A 44 -18.29 -0.37 13.81
N TYR A 45 -18.60 0.78 13.19
CA TYR A 45 -19.82 0.94 12.38
C TYR A 45 -19.67 0.28 11.00
N ALA A 46 -18.56 0.50 10.30
CA ALA A 46 -18.34 -0.05 8.96
C ALA A 46 -18.54 -1.57 8.89
N TRP A 47 -18.18 -2.28 9.96
CA TRP A 47 -18.32 -3.73 10.02
C TRP A 47 -19.70 -4.22 10.47
N ASP A 48 -20.44 -3.44 11.26
CA ASP A 48 -21.79 -3.77 11.71
C ASP A 48 -22.83 -3.02 10.86
N LYS A 49 -23.34 -3.68 9.81
CA LYS A 49 -24.30 -3.08 8.86
C LYS A 49 -25.50 -2.45 9.59
N LYS A 50 -26.04 -3.11 10.61
CA LYS A 50 -27.20 -2.62 11.37
C LYS A 50 -26.88 -1.33 12.11
N LYS A 51 -25.69 -1.23 12.74
CA LYS A 51 -25.26 0.01 13.40
C LYS A 51 -24.97 1.13 12.41
N PHE A 52 -24.39 0.82 11.25
CA PHE A 52 -24.10 1.80 10.20
C PHE A 52 -25.39 2.40 9.59
N GLU A 53 -26.43 1.57 9.46
CA GLU A 53 -27.73 1.98 8.92
C GLU A 53 -28.67 2.60 9.97
N ASP A 54 -28.34 2.53 11.26
CA ASP A 54 -29.16 3.13 12.32
C ASP A 54 -29.12 4.67 12.24
N PRO A 55 -30.26 5.36 12.03
CA PRO A 55 -30.31 6.82 11.99
C PRO A 55 -29.74 7.50 13.23
N ARG A 56 -29.76 6.84 14.39
CA ARG A 56 -29.19 7.36 15.64
C ARG A 56 -27.67 7.46 15.58
N SER A 57 -27.01 6.68 14.73
CA SER A 57 -25.56 6.69 14.53
C SER A 57 -25.10 7.76 13.54
N ASN A 58 -26.01 8.34 12.74
CA ASN A 58 -25.66 9.21 11.60
C ASN A 58 -24.78 10.40 12.00
N ALA A 59 -25.17 11.13 13.05
CA ALA A 59 -24.43 12.29 13.51
C ALA A 59 -23.00 11.91 13.94
N ARG A 60 -22.84 10.77 14.61
CA ARG A 60 -21.55 10.27 15.06
C ARG A 60 -20.68 9.79 13.91
N ILE A 61 -21.23 9.06 12.94
CA ILE A 61 -20.48 8.62 11.75
C ILE A 61 -19.95 9.82 10.97
N ILE A 62 -20.79 10.84 10.77
CA ILE A 62 -20.39 12.08 10.09
C ILE A 62 -19.29 12.81 10.86
N GLU A 63 -19.42 12.94 12.19
CA GLU A 63 -18.38 13.55 13.03
C GLU A 63 -17.05 12.80 12.92
N LEU A 64 -17.07 11.46 12.96
CA LEU A 64 -15.89 10.63 12.82
C LEU A 64 -15.24 10.76 11.44
N LEU A 65 -16.02 10.77 10.36
CA LEU A 65 -15.52 10.98 9.00
C LEU A 65 -14.83 12.34 8.85
N ASN A 66 -15.47 13.41 9.36
CA ASN A 66 -14.91 14.76 9.33
C ASN A 66 -13.62 14.88 10.14
N THR A 67 -13.60 14.27 11.33
CA THR A 67 -12.42 14.25 12.19
C THR A 67 -11.29 13.50 11.51
N LEU A 68 -11.57 12.33 10.94
CA LEU A 68 -10.59 11.51 10.25
C LEU A 68 -10.01 12.24 9.03
N SER A 69 -10.85 12.88 8.21
CA SER A 69 -10.42 13.69 7.07
C SER A 69 -9.51 14.86 7.49
N THR A 70 -9.91 15.60 8.54
CA THR A 70 -9.13 16.71 9.08
C THR A 70 -7.77 16.25 9.61
N ASP A 71 -7.75 15.15 10.36
CA ASP A 71 -6.52 14.62 10.95
C ASP A 71 -5.57 14.06 9.88
N PHE A 72 -6.07 13.45 8.79
CA PHE A 72 -5.23 13.05 7.65
C PHE A 72 -4.62 14.25 6.93
N HIS A 73 -5.39 15.33 6.78
CA HIS A 73 -4.88 16.59 6.23
C HIS A 73 -3.77 17.18 7.10
N GLN A 74 -3.93 17.13 8.42
CA GLN A 74 -2.91 17.57 9.37
C GLN A 74 -1.65 16.72 9.24
N VAL A 75 -1.78 15.39 9.24
CA VAL A 75 -0.66 14.47 9.00
C VAL A 75 0.07 14.84 7.72
N ARG A 76 -0.64 15.03 6.60
CA ARG A 76 -0.01 15.37 5.32
C ARG A 76 0.80 16.68 5.38
N THR A 77 0.36 17.63 6.20
CA THR A 77 1.01 18.93 6.38
C THR A 77 2.22 18.84 7.31
N ASP A 78 2.11 18.07 8.37
CA ASP A 78 3.15 17.94 9.41
C ASP A 78 4.22 16.91 9.07
N ALA A 79 3.90 15.97 8.17
CA ALA A 79 4.85 14.98 7.70
C ALA A 79 6.04 15.70 7.01
N PRO A 80 7.28 15.55 7.50
CA PRO A 80 8.41 16.22 6.88
C PRO A 80 8.64 15.69 5.46
N ILE A 81 8.64 16.59 4.49
CA ILE A 81 8.80 16.33 3.04
C ILE A 81 9.98 15.39 2.72
N THR A 82 11.04 15.41 3.53
CA THR A 82 12.23 14.57 3.35
C THR A 82 12.05 13.11 3.77
N MET A 83 10.98 12.74 4.48
CA MET A 83 10.71 11.36 4.89
C MET A 83 9.98 10.55 3.82
N PHE A 84 9.58 11.16 2.70
CA PHE A 84 8.56 10.56 1.84
C PHE A 84 9.05 10.29 0.43
N GLU A 85 9.06 9.01 0.11
CA GLU A 85 9.00 8.52 -1.26
C GLU A 85 7.78 9.14 -1.99
N PRO A 86 7.84 9.28 -3.32
CA PRO A 86 6.87 10.06 -4.09
C PRO A 86 5.39 9.69 -3.92
N GLY A 87 5.07 8.46 -3.54
CA GLY A 87 3.71 7.97 -3.39
C GLY A 87 3.05 8.22 -2.04
N PHE A 88 3.80 8.48 -0.96
CA PHE A 88 3.20 8.68 0.37
C PHE A 88 2.23 9.87 0.41
N ALA A 89 2.63 11.02 -0.12
CA ALA A 89 1.77 12.20 -0.15
C ALA A 89 0.51 11.97 -0.99
N GLU A 90 0.63 11.20 -2.07
CA GLU A 90 -0.51 10.86 -2.92
C GLU A 90 -1.47 9.90 -2.22
N VAL A 91 -0.98 8.92 -1.45
CA VAL A 91 -1.83 8.05 -0.63
C VAL A 91 -2.64 8.84 0.39
N LEU A 92 -2.01 9.79 1.06
CA LEU A 92 -2.71 10.64 2.02
C LEU A 92 -3.80 11.46 1.33
N LYS A 93 -3.47 12.07 0.18
CA LYS A 93 -4.43 12.81 -0.63
C LYS A 93 -5.58 11.92 -1.14
N THR A 94 -5.29 10.75 -1.67
CA THR A 94 -6.32 9.78 -2.10
C THR A 94 -7.19 9.36 -0.92
N THR A 95 -6.61 9.15 0.26
CA THR A 95 -7.36 8.84 1.49
C THR A 95 -8.27 9.99 1.91
N GLU A 96 -7.79 11.24 1.87
CA GLU A 96 -8.62 12.44 2.11
C GLU A 96 -9.79 12.53 1.13
N GLN A 97 -9.55 12.30 -0.16
CA GLN A 97 -10.57 12.31 -1.21
C GLN A 97 -11.60 11.18 -1.02
N THR A 98 -11.15 9.97 -0.73
CA THR A 98 -12.04 8.82 -0.44
C THR A 98 -12.91 9.10 0.79
N LEU A 99 -12.35 9.70 1.86
CA LEU A 99 -13.14 10.07 3.04
C LEU A 99 -14.21 11.12 2.73
N SER A 100 -13.88 12.12 1.91
CA SER A 100 -14.85 13.12 1.47
C SER A 100 -15.96 12.51 0.61
N ASP A 101 -15.62 11.58 -0.27
CA ASP A 101 -16.62 10.86 -1.07
C ASP A 101 -17.52 9.97 -0.21
N ILE A 102 -16.95 9.22 0.74
CA ILE A 102 -17.70 8.43 1.72
C ILE A 102 -18.70 9.31 2.48
N GLU A 103 -18.25 10.46 3.00
CA GLU A 103 -19.12 11.39 3.73
C GLU A 103 -20.27 11.89 2.85
N ARG A 104 -19.97 12.33 1.63
CA ARG A 104 -20.96 12.81 0.67
C ARG A 104 -22.00 11.74 0.36
N ARG A 105 -21.56 10.53 -0.01
CA ARG A 105 -22.44 9.39 -0.33
C ARG A 105 -23.29 8.96 0.86
N PHE A 106 -22.71 8.96 2.06
CA PHE A 106 -23.45 8.68 3.29
C PHE A 106 -24.58 9.68 3.53
N ARG A 107 -24.33 10.99 3.31
CA ARG A 107 -25.34 12.05 3.41
C ARG A 107 -26.43 11.96 2.34
N GLU A 108 -26.07 11.55 1.13
CA GLU A 108 -27.00 11.30 0.01
C GLU A 108 -27.90 10.08 0.24
N GLY A 109 -27.64 9.28 1.28
CA GLY A 109 -28.38 8.06 1.60
C GLY A 109 -27.82 6.81 0.93
N ASP A 110 -26.75 6.93 0.15
CA ASP A 110 -26.02 5.80 -0.46
C ASP A 110 -25.09 5.13 0.55
N ARG A 111 -25.71 4.53 1.57
CA ARG A 111 -25.00 3.99 2.75
C ARG A 111 -24.27 2.69 2.45
N ASP A 112 -24.79 1.86 1.55
CA ASP A 112 -24.11 0.61 1.18
C ASP A 112 -22.80 0.90 0.45
N TYR A 113 -22.78 1.87 -0.48
CA TYR A 113 -21.56 2.32 -1.15
C TYR A 113 -20.58 2.95 -0.16
N ALA A 114 -21.05 3.90 0.67
CA ALA A 114 -20.21 4.55 1.68
C ALA A 114 -19.57 3.54 2.64
N ARG A 115 -20.34 2.53 3.08
CA ARG A 115 -19.84 1.44 3.92
C ARG A 115 -18.81 0.57 3.21
N TRP A 116 -19.05 0.23 1.94
CA TRP A 116 -18.11 -0.55 1.14
C TRP A 116 -16.78 0.18 0.95
N GLN A 117 -16.82 1.46 0.55
CA GLN A 117 -15.63 2.32 0.43
C GLN A 117 -14.89 2.46 1.76
N LEU A 118 -15.62 2.67 2.86
CA LEU A 118 -15.02 2.79 4.19
C LEU A 118 -14.28 1.50 4.59
N ARG A 119 -14.84 0.32 4.31
CA ARG A 119 -14.14 -0.96 4.53
C ARG A 119 -12.89 -1.06 3.66
N GLY A 120 -12.95 -0.59 2.42
CA GLY A 120 -11.80 -0.52 1.51
C GLY A 120 -10.67 0.40 1.97
N LEU A 121 -10.95 1.38 2.83
CA LEU A 121 -9.94 2.32 3.33
C LEU A 121 -8.80 1.63 4.11
N THR A 122 -9.04 0.45 4.69
CA THR A 122 -7.97 -0.35 5.32
C THR A 122 -6.86 -0.69 4.34
N ALA A 123 -7.16 -0.84 3.05
CA ALA A 123 -6.18 -1.12 2.02
C ALA A 123 -5.08 -0.03 1.96
N ASN A 124 -5.49 1.24 1.98
CA ASN A 124 -4.58 2.38 1.98
C ASN A 124 -3.68 2.36 3.23
N CYS A 125 -4.29 2.08 4.40
CA CYS A 125 -3.57 1.98 5.66
C CYS A 125 -2.57 0.82 5.63
N ILE A 126 -2.98 -0.37 5.21
CA ILE A 126 -2.15 -1.58 5.11
C ILE A 126 -0.94 -1.30 4.25
N ALA A 127 -1.18 -0.79 3.05
CA ALA A 127 -0.11 -0.63 2.10
C ALA A 127 0.88 0.47 2.48
N CYS A 128 0.44 1.52 3.19
CA CYS A 128 1.35 2.48 3.81
C CYS A 128 2.11 1.87 5.00
N HIS A 129 1.40 1.15 5.88
CA HIS A 129 1.96 0.63 7.12
C HIS A 129 2.86 -0.58 6.93
N SER A 130 2.67 -1.36 5.86
CA SER A 130 3.53 -2.47 5.49
C SER A 130 4.85 -2.03 4.84
N ARG A 131 5.14 -0.73 4.76
CA ARG A 131 6.39 -0.17 4.22
C ARG A 131 7.37 0.28 5.29
N MET A 132 6.89 0.60 6.48
CA MET A 132 7.71 1.27 7.49
C MET A 132 7.93 0.36 8.68
N ASP A 133 9.19 0.15 9.03
CA ASP A 133 9.57 -0.50 10.29
C ASP A 133 9.47 0.50 11.44
N VAL A 134 8.23 0.75 11.89
CA VAL A 134 7.97 1.56 13.07
C VAL A 134 7.37 0.65 14.13
N LYS A 135 8.07 0.54 15.27
CA LYS A 135 7.64 -0.20 16.46
C LYS A 135 6.52 0.55 17.21
N SER A 136 5.40 0.78 16.54
CA SER A 136 4.21 1.38 17.11
C SER A 136 3.05 0.42 16.92
N ASP A 137 2.65 -0.23 18.02
CA ASP A 137 1.41 -0.99 18.06
C ASP A 137 0.33 -0.05 18.59
N PHE A 138 -0.62 0.33 17.74
CA PHE A 138 -1.81 1.04 18.20
C PHE A 138 -2.76 0.03 18.81
N ALA A 139 -2.46 -0.38 20.05
CA ALA A 139 -3.26 -1.34 20.79
C ALA A 139 -4.50 -0.65 21.37
N GLY A 140 -5.65 -0.89 20.76
CA GLY A 140 -6.96 -0.51 21.27
C GLY A 140 -7.93 -1.69 21.23
N LYS A 141 -9.09 -1.50 21.88
CA LYS A 141 -10.19 -2.46 21.79
C LYS A 141 -10.68 -2.48 20.34
N ILE A 142 -10.51 -3.61 19.68
CA ILE A 142 -11.00 -3.81 18.32
C ILE A 142 -12.49 -4.14 18.43
N LEU A 143 -13.34 -3.31 17.82
CA LEU A 143 -14.76 -3.59 17.69
C LEU A 143 -14.96 -4.41 16.41
N LEU A 144 -14.71 -5.71 16.52
CA LEU A 144 -14.95 -6.64 15.42
C LEU A 144 -16.43 -7.03 15.37
N PRO A 145 -16.97 -7.28 14.17
CA PRO A 145 -18.30 -7.86 14.01
C PRO A 145 -18.37 -9.23 14.71
N ASP A 146 -19.53 -9.52 15.30
CA ASP A 146 -19.79 -10.74 16.08
C ASP A 146 -20.24 -11.93 15.20
N ASP A 147 -19.97 -11.87 13.90
CA ASP A 147 -20.26 -12.99 12.99
C ASP A 147 -18.98 -13.76 12.64
N ASP A 148 -19.10 -15.08 12.54
CA ASP A 148 -17.98 -16.01 12.29
C ASP A 148 -17.78 -16.29 10.78
N SER A 149 -18.28 -15.42 9.90
CA SER A 149 -18.05 -15.54 8.47
C SER A 149 -16.56 -15.38 8.14
N PHE A 150 -16.14 -15.90 6.99
CA PHE A 150 -14.79 -15.66 6.49
C PHE A 150 -14.55 -14.16 6.28
N GLU A 151 -15.50 -13.44 5.66
CA GLU A 151 -15.34 -12.00 5.37
C GLU A 151 -15.21 -11.13 6.63
N SER A 152 -15.97 -11.45 7.67
CA SER A 152 -15.84 -10.79 8.99
C SER A 152 -14.43 -10.99 9.58
N ARG A 153 -13.95 -12.24 9.62
CA ARG A 153 -12.64 -12.57 10.19
C ARG A 153 -11.48 -12.08 9.34
N PHE A 154 -11.61 -12.13 8.02
CA PHE A 154 -10.61 -11.60 7.09
C PHE A 154 -10.50 -10.09 7.25
N ALA A 155 -11.62 -9.36 7.27
CA ALA A 155 -11.58 -7.93 7.46
C ALA A 155 -11.08 -7.53 8.87
N SER A 156 -11.32 -8.37 9.88
CA SER A 156 -10.71 -8.23 11.20
C SER A 156 -9.18 -8.30 11.14
N ALA A 157 -8.65 -9.23 10.35
CA ALA A 157 -7.21 -9.36 10.15
C ALA A 157 -6.62 -8.20 9.33
N GLU A 158 -7.34 -7.70 8.32
CA GLU A 158 -6.97 -6.48 7.60
C GLU A 158 -6.93 -5.26 8.53
N PHE A 159 -7.89 -5.13 9.44
CA PHE A 159 -7.86 -4.06 10.44
C PHE A 159 -6.66 -4.20 11.39
N LEU A 160 -6.32 -5.43 11.82
CA LEU A 160 -5.09 -5.69 12.59
C LEU A 160 -3.84 -5.25 11.81
N MET A 161 -3.76 -5.51 10.51
CA MET A 161 -2.67 -5.05 9.65
C MET A 161 -2.65 -3.52 9.51
N ALA A 162 -3.80 -2.91 9.22
CA ALA A 162 -3.96 -1.46 9.09
C ALA A 162 -3.56 -0.73 10.38
N THR A 163 -3.61 -1.39 11.53
CA THR A 163 -3.28 -0.84 12.84
C THR A 163 -1.92 -1.33 13.37
N ARG A 164 -1.10 -1.92 12.49
CA ARG A 164 0.26 -2.43 12.74
C ARG A 164 0.36 -3.56 13.77
N GLN A 165 -0.75 -4.19 14.13
CA GLN A 165 -0.76 -5.39 14.99
C GLN A 165 -0.37 -6.64 14.18
N PHE A 166 0.80 -6.60 13.54
CA PHE A 166 1.21 -7.55 12.50
C PHE A 166 1.32 -8.99 12.99
N ASP A 167 1.73 -9.23 14.23
CA ASP A 167 1.80 -10.60 14.75
C ASP A 167 0.40 -11.21 14.92
N LYS A 168 -0.56 -10.44 15.48
CA LYS A 168 -1.96 -10.86 15.58
C LYS A 168 -2.60 -11.05 14.21
N ALA A 169 -2.33 -10.13 13.27
CA ALA A 169 -2.81 -10.24 11.91
C ALA A 169 -2.27 -11.47 11.19
N SER A 170 -0.96 -11.75 11.34
CA SER A 170 -0.31 -12.93 10.77
C SER A 170 -0.96 -14.21 11.29
N ASP A 171 -1.16 -14.32 12.60
CA ASP A 171 -1.81 -15.49 13.19
C ASP A 171 -3.27 -15.64 12.71
N ALA A 172 -4.02 -14.54 12.63
CA ALA A 172 -5.41 -14.56 12.15
C ALA A 172 -5.50 -15.00 10.67
N LEU A 173 -4.69 -14.41 9.79
CA LEU A 173 -4.66 -14.75 8.35
C LEU A 173 -4.21 -16.18 8.10
N TYR A 174 -3.18 -16.64 8.83
CA TYR A 174 -2.71 -18.02 8.69
C TYR A 174 -3.79 -19.02 9.13
N ARG A 175 -4.50 -18.77 10.23
CA ARG A 175 -5.61 -19.63 10.68
C ARG A 175 -6.76 -19.67 9.68
N LEU A 176 -7.05 -18.54 9.04
CA LEU A 176 -8.04 -18.46 7.95
C LEU A 176 -7.62 -19.28 6.74
N ALA A 177 -6.33 -19.24 6.38
CA ALA A 177 -5.78 -20.04 5.28
C ALA A 177 -5.73 -21.54 5.60
N SER A 178 -5.50 -21.92 6.86
CA SER A 178 -5.33 -23.32 7.29
C SER A 178 -6.61 -24.01 7.74
N GLY A 179 -7.79 -23.46 7.41
CA GLY A 179 -9.11 -24.03 7.76
C GLY A 179 -9.34 -24.26 9.26
N SER A 180 -8.46 -23.75 10.13
CA SER A 180 -8.38 -24.14 11.53
C SER A 180 -9.47 -23.42 12.33
N GLY A 181 -10.64 -24.05 12.40
CA GLY A 181 -11.78 -23.60 13.20
C GLY A 181 -13.08 -23.32 12.45
N ASN A 182 -13.27 -23.76 11.19
CA ASN A 182 -14.60 -23.67 10.53
C ASN A 182 -14.85 -24.68 9.41
N LYS A 183 -16.12 -24.77 8.96
CA LYS A 183 -16.47 -25.32 7.64
C LYS A 183 -15.63 -24.55 6.62
N PHE A 184 -14.78 -25.28 5.90
CA PHE A 184 -13.70 -24.76 5.07
C PHE A 184 -14.10 -23.49 4.28
N PRO A 185 -13.31 -22.41 4.35
CA PRO A 185 -13.41 -21.36 3.32
C PRO A 185 -13.16 -22.01 1.95
N GLY A 186 -13.77 -21.46 0.90
CA GLY A 186 -13.43 -21.91 -0.46
C GLY A 186 -11.91 -21.76 -0.69
N GLN A 187 -11.32 -22.60 -1.54
CA GLN A 187 -9.87 -22.57 -1.82
C GLN A 187 -9.38 -21.15 -2.19
N HIS A 188 -10.20 -20.38 -2.92
CA HIS A 188 -9.92 -18.99 -3.25
C HIS A 188 -9.77 -18.09 -2.01
N ASP A 189 -10.63 -18.23 -1.01
CA ASP A 189 -10.61 -17.43 0.22
C ASP A 189 -9.39 -17.79 1.08
N ALA A 190 -9.08 -19.08 1.20
CA ALA A 190 -7.86 -19.53 1.87
C ALA A 190 -6.60 -18.95 1.20
N PHE A 191 -6.55 -19.00 -0.13
CA PHE A 191 -5.43 -18.45 -0.91
C PHE A 191 -5.34 -16.92 -0.78
N ARG A 192 -6.48 -16.21 -0.75
CA ARG A 192 -6.56 -14.76 -0.49
C ARG A 192 -5.96 -14.41 0.88
N ALA A 193 -6.33 -15.14 1.93
CA ALA A 193 -5.75 -14.99 3.28
C ALA A 193 -4.24 -15.24 3.28
N LEU A 194 -3.79 -16.25 2.55
CA LEU A 194 -2.38 -16.60 2.47
C LEU A 194 -1.53 -15.52 1.77
N LYS A 195 -2.03 -14.90 0.69
CA LYS A 195 -1.36 -13.76 0.04
C LYS A 195 -1.19 -12.57 0.99
N MET A 196 -2.22 -12.23 1.77
CA MET A 196 -2.12 -11.16 2.78
C MET A 196 -1.16 -11.53 3.92
N TRP A 197 -1.13 -12.79 4.33
CA TRP A 197 -0.16 -13.29 5.31
C TRP A 197 1.28 -13.12 4.82
N LEU A 198 1.55 -13.39 3.54
CA LEU A 198 2.87 -13.16 2.94
C LEU A 198 3.30 -11.70 2.90
N VAL A 199 2.36 -10.74 2.78
CA VAL A 199 2.70 -9.31 2.94
C VAL A 199 3.33 -9.07 4.30
N ILE A 200 2.84 -9.71 5.36
CA ILE A 200 3.43 -9.58 6.69
C ILE A 200 4.76 -10.32 6.75
N GLU A 201 4.78 -11.59 6.38
CA GLU A 201 5.94 -12.43 6.64
C GLU A 201 7.14 -12.15 5.74
N ALA A 202 6.92 -11.88 4.45
CA ALA A 202 7.99 -11.64 3.49
C ALA A 202 8.45 -10.18 3.53
N ARG A 203 7.51 -9.23 3.58
CA ARG A 203 7.81 -7.80 3.45
C ARG A 203 7.97 -7.08 4.78
N VAL A 204 7.09 -7.31 5.77
CA VAL A 204 7.12 -6.54 7.03
C VAL A 204 8.09 -7.16 8.05
N LYS A 205 7.95 -8.46 8.32
CA LYS A 205 8.68 -9.17 9.38
C LYS A 205 9.94 -9.86 8.85
N ASN A 206 10.01 -10.11 7.54
CA ASN A 206 11.09 -10.80 6.86
C ASN A 206 11.54 -12.10 7.57
N ARG A 207 10.62 -13.06 7.74
CA ARG A 207 10.84 -14.33 8.49
C ARG A 207 10.87 -15.57 7.58
N PRO A 208 11.78 -15.68 6.60
CA PRO A 208 11.72 -16.71 5.56
C PRO A 208 11.67 -18.15 6.11
N SER A 209 12.49 -18.47 7.12
CA SER A 209 12.51 -19.83 7.70
C SER A 209 11.18 -20.21 8.35
N THR A 210 10.56 -19.29 9.09
CA THR A 210 9.23 -19.51 9.70
C THR A 210 8.18 -19.67 8.62
N SER A 211 8.22 -18.84 7.57
CA SER A 211 7.27 -18.88 6.47
C SER A 211 7.34 -20.18 5.69
N ILE A 212 8.55 -20.64 5.33
CA ILE A 212 8.77 -21.91 4.63
C ILE A 212 8.19 -23.07 5.44
N SER A 213 8.47 -23.13 6.75
CA SER A 213 7.96 -24.21 7.60
C SER A 213 6.43 -24.22 7.66
N LYS A 214 5.80 -23.04 7.79
CA LYS A 214 4.34 -22.89 7.78
C LYS A 214 3.73 -23.28 6.43
N LEU A 215 4.27 -22.79 5.31
CA LEU A 215 3.77 -23.12 3.97
C LEU A 215 3.87 -24.61 3.64
N LYS A 216 4.98 -25.27 3.99
CA LYS A 216 5.13 -26.72 3.84
C LYS A 216 4.07 -27.48 4.65
N SER A 217 3.89 -27.10 5.92
CA SER A 217 2.87 -27.72 6.75
C SER A 217 1.45 -27.49 6.22
N LEU A 218 1.21 -26.35 5.57
CA LEU A 218 -0.07 -26.01 4.96
C LEU A 218 -0.36 -26.90 3.75
N LEU A 219 0.62 -27.08 2.84
CA LEU A 219 0.49 -27.98 1.67
C LEU A 219 0.26 -29.44 2.05
N GLU A 220 0.76 -29.88 3.20
CA GLU A 220 0.52 -31.25 3.70
C GLU A 220 -0.89 -31.47 4.24
N LYS A 221 -1.55 -30.41 4.74
CA LYS A 221 -2.82 -30.48 5.48
C LYS A 221 -4.02 -30.06 4.66
N GLU A 222 -3.80 -29.11 3.75
CA GLU A 222 -4.83 -28.42 3.00
C GLU A 222 -4.73 -28.82 1.53
N LYS A 223 -5.87 -28.87 0.85
CA LYS A 223 -5.91 -29.12 -0.61
C LYS A 223 -6.15 -27.81 -1.34
N PHE A 224 -5.19 -27.38 -2.14
CA PHE A 224 -5.33 -26.23 -3.03
C PHE A 224 -5.62 -26.69 -4.47
N SER A 225 -5.86 -25.75 -5.39
CA SER A 225 -5.84 -26.09 -6.83
C SER A 225 -4.41 -26.27 -7.32
N GLU A 226 -4.20 -26.92 -8.46
CA GLU A 226 -2.86 -27.15 -9.04
C GLU A 226 -2.08 -25.83 -9.20
N ASP A 227 -2.70 -24.80 -9.77
CA ASP A 227 -2.09 -23.47 -9.92
C ASP A 227 -1.69 -22.84 -8.57
N GLN A 228 -2.52 -23.02 -7.53
CA GLN A 228 -2.26 -22.48 -6.20
C GLN A 228 -1.13 -23.25 -5.48
N GLU A 229 -1.08 -24.58 -5.61
CA GLU A 229 0.01 -25.40 -5.10
C GLU A 229 1.34 -25.03 -5.77
N ALA A 230 1.33 -24.84 -7.09
CA ALA A 230 2.49 -24.37 -7.84
C ALA A 230 2.96 -22.99 -7.36
N ALA A 231 2.04 -22.04 -7.15
CA ALA A 231 2.37 -20.73 -6.61
C ALA A 231 2.97 -20.82 -5.19
N ILE A 232 2.38 -21.63 -4.30
CA ILE A 232 2.89 -21.82 -2.92
C ILE A 232 4.29 -22.46 -2.95
N GLN A 233 4.51 -23.41 -3.84
CA GLN A 233 5.82 -24.04 -4.01
C GLN A 233 6.86 -23.03 -4.51
N GLN A 234 6.51 -22.17 -5.48
CA GLN A 234 7.36 -21.08 -5.92
C GLN A 234 7.66 -20.10 -4.78
N TRP A 235 6.69 -19.79 -3.91
CA TRP A 235 6.93 -18.95 -2.72
C TRP A 235 7.93 -19.57 -1.75
N ILE A 236 7.86 -20.89 -1.53
CA ILE A 236 8.82 -21.61 -0.69
C ILE A 236 10.24 -21.50 -1.27
N GLU A 237 10.38 -21.60 -2.59
CA GLU A 237 11.66 -21.47 -3.29
C GLU A 237 12.21 -20.05 -3.24
N ASP A 238 11.37 -19.05 -3.51
CA ASP A 238 11.70 -17.64 -3.41
C ASP A 238 12.16 -17.28 -1.99
N LEU A 239 11.42 -17.72 -0.96
CA LEU A 239 11.77 -17.52 0.46
C LEU A 239 13.09 -18.20 0.84
N GLY A 240 13.46 -19.29 0.16
CA GLY A 240 14.72 -20.00 0.37
C GLY A 240 15.91 -19.37 -0.35
N SER A 241 15.66 -18.44 -1.27
CA SER A 241 16.70 -17.79 -2.06
C SER A 241 17.44 -16.71 -1.24
N PRO A 242 18.75 -16.52 -1.44
CA PRO A 242 19.50 -15.47 -0.74
C PRO A 242 18.95 -14.08 -1.09
N GLN A 243 18.57 -13.33 -0.07
CA GLN A 243 18.22 -11.92 -0.25
C GLN A 243 19.47 -11.07 -0.51
N PRO A 244 19.36 -10.02 -1.33
CA PRO A 244 20.37 -8.98 -1.42
C PRO A 244 20.67 -8.41 -0.03
N LYS A 245 21.96 -8.26 0.31
CA LYS A 245 22.37 -7.69 1.61
C LYS A 245 22.11 -6.19 1.71
N GLU A 246 22.15 -5.51 0.56
CA GLU A 246 21.98 -4.07 0.45
C GLU A 246 20.99 -3.77 -0.67
N PRO A 247 19.93 -2.98 -0.41
CA PRO A 247 19.00 -2.55 -1.44
C PRO A 247 19.71 -1.79 -2.55
N SER A 248 19.35 -2.08 -3.81
CA SER A 248 19.84 -1.38 -4.98
C SER A 248 18.83 -1.44 -6.12
N VAL A 249 18.91 -0.51 -7.07
CA VAL A 249 18.05 -0.55 -8.26
C VAL A 249 18.27 -1.86 -9.03
N LYS A 250 19.51 -2.36 -9.09
CA LYS A 250 19.87 -3.59 -9.80
C LYS A 250 19.31 -4.84 -9.10
N SER A 251 19.36 -4.89 -7.77
CA SER A 251 18.79 -6.01 -7.02
C SER A 251 17.27 -6.05 -7.13
N ALA A 252 16.60 -4.90 -6.97
CA ALA A 252 15.16 -4.80 -7.16
C ALA A 252 14.73 -5.17 -8.59
N GLN A 253 15.49 -4.73 -9.61
CA GLN A 253 15.25 -5.15 -10.99
C GLN A 253 15.35 -6.67 -11.15
N LYS A 254 16.40 -7.28 -10.57
CA LYS A 254 16.59 -8.74 -10.62
C LYS A 254 15.43 -9.50 -9.96
N LEU A 255 14.94 -9.00 -8.81
CA LEU A 255 13.77 -9.58 -8.13
C LEU A 255 12.50 -9.52 -9.01
N LEU A 256 12.40 -8.52 -9.88
CA LEU A 256 11.26 -8.35 -10.78
C LEU A 256 11.42 -9.03 -12.15
N GLU A 257 12.61 -9.56 -12.48
CA GLU A 257 12.84 -10.23 -13.77
C GLU A 257 11.77 -11.29 -14.13
N PRO A 258 11.28 -12.12 -13.20
CA PRO A 258 10.26 -13.13 -13.51
C PRO A 258 8.88 -12.55 -13.86
N VAL A 259 8.55 -11.35 -13.39
CA VAL A 259 7.22 -10.74 -13.59
C VAL A 259 7.20 -9.64 -14.63
N ILE A 260 8.35 -9.08 -15.01
CA ILE A 260 8.45 -8.07 -16.06
C ILE A 260 8.09 -8.71 -17.40
N GLY A 261 6.95 -8.28 -17.97
CA GLY A 261 6.44 -8.78 -19.24
C GLY A 261 5.57 -10.03 -19.13
N ALA A 262 5.39 -10.58 -17.93
CA ALA A 262 4.42 -11.62 -17.68
C ALA A 262 2.99 -11.07 -17.83
N THR A 263 2.16 -11.75 -18.61
CA THR A 263 0.77 -11.36 -18.87
C THR A 263 -0.24 -12.21 -18.11
N ALA A 264 0.16 -13.40 -17.65
CA ALA A 264 -0.72 -14.28 -16.88
C ALA A 264 -0.72 -13.88 -15.40
N VAL A 265 -1.91 -13.86 -14.80
CA VAL A 265 -2.07 -13.58 -13.36
C VAL A 265 -1.34 -14.63 -12.51
N GLN A 266 -1.28 -15.87 -12.98
CA GLN A 266 -0.60 -16.98 -12.33
C GLN A 266 0.90 -16.72 -12.16
N ASP A 267 1.54 -16.08 -13.14
CA ASP A 267 2.97 -15.73 -13.05
C ASP A 267 3.20 -14.67 -11.96
N HIS A 268 2.30 -13.69 -11.87
CA HIS A 268 2.33 -12.66 -10.82
C HIS A 268 2.05 -13.26 -9.44
N GLU A 269 1.14 -14.23 -9.36
CA GLU A 269 0.86 -14.98 -8.13
C GLU A 269 2.04 -15.83 -7.70
N ALA A 270 2.66 -16.60 -8.61
CA ALA A 270 3.80 -17.44 -8.31
C ALA A 270 5.00 -16.65 -7.78
N HIS A 271 5.23 -15.42 -8.28
CA HIS A 271 6.35 -14.56 -7.88
C HIS A 271 5.96 -13.43 -6.92
N LEU A 272 4.91 -13.63 -6.12
CA LEU A 272 4.48 -12.65 -5.12
C LEU A 272 5.60 -12.31 -4.12
N VAL A 273 6.38 -13.29 -3.66
CA VAL A 273 7.43 -13.08 -2.64
C VAL A 273 8.52 -12.15 -3.15
N THR A 274 9.10 -12.43 -4.32
CA THR A 274 10.15 -11.59 -4.91
C THR A 274 9.63 -10.20 -5.27
N THR A 275 8.39 -10.10 -5.75
CA THR A 275 7.71 -8.82 -6.00
C THR A 275 7.55 -8.01 -4.71
N LEU A 276 7.13 -8.65 -3.60
CA LEU A 276 7.01 -7.99 -2.30
C LEU A 276 8.35 -7.47 -1.78
N TRP A 277 9.43 -8.25 -1.89
CA TRP A 277 10.78 -7.81 -1.56
C TRP A 277 11.25 -6.65 -2.43
N ALA A 278 11.01 -6.71 -3.75
CA ALA A 278 11.34 -5.62 -4.65
C ALA A 278 10.62 -4.32 -4.25
N THR A 279 9.33 -4.38 -3.89
CA THR A 279 8.63 -3.19 -3.41
C THR A 279 9.26 -2.64 -2.12
N SER A 280 9.71 -3.50 -1.21
CA SER A 280 10.37 -3.07 0.03
C SER A 280 11.70 -2.36 -0.26
N GLU A 281 12.57 -2.95 -1.08
CA GLU A 281 13.85 -2.35 -1.47
C GLU A 281 13.67 -1.01 -2.17
N LEU A 282 12.71 -0.92 -3.10
CA LEU A 282 12.46 0.30 -3.87
C LEU A 282 11.93 1.44 -3.01
N HIS A 283 11.09 1.14 -2.02
CA HIS A 283 10.64 2.13 -1.03
C HIS A 283 11.80 2.67 -0.20
N GLU A 284 12.65 1.79 0.32
CA GLU A 284 13.82 2.17 1.10
C GLU A 284 14.77 3.05 0.28
N LEU A 285 15.04 2.67 -0.97
CA LEU A 285 15.86 3.45 -1.90
C LEU A 285 15.28 4.84 -2.16
N LEU A 286 13.97 4.93 -2.39
CA LEU A 286 13.30 6.19 -2.72
C LEU A 286 13.20 7.15 -1.53
N ALA A 287 13.15 6.64 -0.30
CA ALA A 287 13.27 7.42 0.93
C ALA A 287 14.69 8.00 1.12
N GLY A 288 15.71 7.35 0.54
CA GLY A 288 17.10 7.79 0.57
C GLY A 288 17.47 8.85 -0.48
N LYS A 289 18.76 9.19 -0.51
CA LYS A 289 19.36 10.03 -1.56
C LYS A 289 19.78 9.15 -2.74
N LEU A 290 19.14 9.35 -3.89
CA LEU A 290 19.49 8.71 -5.16
C LEU A 290 19.93 9.75 -6.18
N SER A 291 20.79 9.34 -7.11
CA SER A 291 21.02 10.12 -8.34
C SER A 291 19.71 10.28 -9.12
N PRO A 292 19.54 11.34 -9.92
CA PRO A 292 18.32 11.52 -10.72
C PRO A 292 17.97 10.31 -11.59
N ASN A 293 18.97 9.65 -12.19
CA ASN A 293 18.77 8.44 -13.00
C ASN A 293 18.30 7.25 -12.14
N HIS A 294 18.96 6.97 -11.01
CA HIS A 294 18.51 5.88 -10.14
C HIS A 294 17.13 6.14 -9.54
N ARG A 295 16.81 7.40 -9.19
CA ARG A 295 15.46 7.76 -8.71
C ARG A 295 14.40 7.50 -9.78
N ARG A 296 14.68 7.85 -11.04
CA ARG A 296 13.78 7.57 -12.17
C ARG A 296 13.53 6.07 -12.32
N THR A 297 14.60 5.28 -12.43
CA THR A 297 14.48 3.83 -12.60
C THR A 297 13.80 3.17 -11.39
N ALA A 298 14.13 3.57 -10.16
CA ALA A 298 13.49 3.05 -8.96
C ALA A 298 11.97 3.36 -8.92
N THR A 299 11.58 4.58 -9.28
CA THR A 299 10.15 4.98 -9.31
C THR A 299 9.39 4.15 -10.35
N TYR A 300 9.97 3.95 -11.54
CA TYR A 300 9.38 3.11 -12.58
C TYR A 300 9.26 1.63 -12.16
N LEU A 301 10.34 1.06 -11.62
CA LEU A 301 10.32 -0.33 -11.14
C LEU A 301 9.30 -0.53 -10.02
N LEU A 302 9.09 0.49 -9.18
CA LEU A 302 8.08 0.42 -8.12
C LEU A 302 6.67 0.40 -8.71
N ALA A 303 6.43 1.18 -9.77
CA ALA A 303 5.18 1.15 -10.52
C ALA A 303 4.91 -0.24 -11.14
N VAL A 304 5.94 -0.82 -11.79
CA VAL A 304 5.87 -2.17 -12.34
C VAL A 304 5.58 -3.20 -11.24
N ALA A 305 6.31 -3.14 -10.14
CA ALA A 305 6.12 -4.07 -9.03
C ALA A 305 4.68 -4.04 -8.50
N TYR A 306 4.10 -2.85 -8.28
CA TYR A 306 2.71 -2.76 -7.84
C TYR A 306 1.70 -3.25 -8.88
N ASN A 307 1.99 -3.07 -10.17
CA ASN A 307 1.17 -3.65 -11.24
C ASN A 307 1.16 -5.18 -11.20
N CYS A 308 2.27 -5.79 -10.76
CA CYS A 308 2.42 -7.23 -10.61
C CYS A 308 2.06 -7.78 -9.22
N VAL A 309 1.56 -6.98 -8.26
CA VAL A 309 1.09 -7.51 -6.96
C VAL A 309 -0.38 -7.94 -7.10
N PRO A 310 -0.71 -9.25 -7.04
CA PRO A 310 -2.08 -9.77 -7.17
C PRO A 310 -2.85 -9.71 -5.85
N ILE A 311 -2.84 -8.54 -5.20
CA ILE A 311 -3.52 -8.28 -3.93
C ILE A 311 -4.38 -7.03 -4.08
N LEU A 312 -5.69 -7.19 -3.92
CA LEU A 312 -6.69 -6.14 -4.08
C LEU A 312 -6.35 -4.89 -3.24
N SER A 313 -5.88 -5.07 -2.00
CA SER A 313 -5.53 -3.98 -1.09
C SER A 313 -4.34 -3.13 -1.58
N PHE A 314 -3.66 -3.53 -2.66
CA PHE A 314 -2.58 -2.79 -3.30
C PHE A 314 -2.95 -2.18 -4.66
N GLU A 315 -4.18 -2.38 -5.15
CA GLU A 315 -4.57 -1.94 -6.49
C GLU A 315 -4.50 -0.42 -6.68
N VAL A 316 -4.82 0.35 -5.64
CA VAL A 316 -4.73 1.82 -5.65
C VAL A 316 -3.32 2.33 -6.04
N TYR A 317 -2.28 1.53 -5.81
CA TYR A 317 -0.90 1.90 -6.12
C TYR A 317 -0.53 1.74 -7.59
N ARG A 318 -1.26 0.91 -8.33
CA ARG A 318 -0.96 0.65 -9.74
C ARG A 318 -1.03 1.93 -10.57
N PRO A 319 -2.19 2.59 -10.71
CA PRO A 319 -2.27 3.84 -11.48
C PRO A 319 -1.46 4.97 -10.82
N LEU A 320 -1.39 4.99 -9.48
CA LEU A 320 -0.70 6.04 -8.73
C LEU A 320 0.79 6.13 -9.09
N TYR A 321 1.54 5.02 -9.04
CA TYR A 321 2.98 5.06 -9.33
C TYR A 321 3.30 5.15 -10.82
N LEU A 322 2.42 4.62 -11.67
CA LEU A 322 2.53 4.80 -13.12
C LEU A 322 2.41 6.27 -13.48
N GLU A 323 1.35 6.94 -13.00
CA GLU A 323 1.16 8.38 -13.17
C GLU A 323 2.33 9.17 -12.59
N ARG A 324 2.79 8.79 -11.39
CA ARG A 324 3.90 9.47 -10.73
C ARG A 324 5.19 9.40 -11.55
N THR A 325 5.46 8.25 -12.17
CA THR A 325 6.62 8.08 -13.06
C THR A 325 6.54 9.05 -14.24
N ILE A 326 5.36 9.16 -14.88
CA ILE A 326 5.13 10.04 -16.04
C ILE A 326 5.36 11.51 -15.66
N ARG A 327 4.78 11.95 -14.55
CA ARG A 327 4.84 13.35 -14.11
C ARG A 327 6.22 13.77 -13.64
N MET A 328 6.94 12.90 -12.94
CA MET A 328 8.26 13.22 -12.41
C MET A 328 9.35 13.20 -13.48
N PHE A 329 9.20 12.36 -14.50
CA PHE A 329 10.22 12.12 -15.51
C PHE A 329 9.63 12.22 -16.92
N PRO A 330 9.04 13.36 -17.31
CA PRO A 330 8.41 13.50 -18.61
C PRO A 330 9.42 13.28 -19.74
N ASN A 331 8.94 12.79 -20.88
CA ASN A 331 9.73 12.52 -22.09
C ASN A 331 10.88 11.49 -21.92
N THR A 332 10.83 10.61 -20.91
CA THR A 332 11.80 9.50 -20.78
C THR A 332 11.21 8.16 -21.23
N PRO A 333 12.06 7.16 -21.58
CA PRO A 333 11.57 5.82 -21.90
C PRO A 333 10.72 5.18 -20.79
N GLU A 334 11.04 5.45 -19.52
CA GLU A 334 10.27 4.96 -18.38
C GLU A 334 8.89 5.60 -18.30
N ALA A 335 8.76 6.92 -18.56
CA ALA A 335 7.46 7.58 -18.63
C ALA A 335 6.59 7.05 -19.77
N GLN A 336 7.20 6.76 -20.93
CA GLN A 336 6.49 6.18 -22.07
C GLN A 336 5.95 4.78 -21.75
N LYS A 337 6.76 3.92 -21.13
CA LYS A 337 6.32 2.59 -20.67
C LYS A 337 5.27 2.68 -19.57
N ALA A 338 5.44 3.60 -18.62
CA ALA A 338 4.46 3.83 -17.56
C ALA A 338 3.12 4.32 -18.12
N PHE A 339 3.14 5.16 -19.16
CA PHE A 339 1.91 5.59 -19.83
C PHE A 339 1.17 4.43 -20.48
N VAL A 340 1.86 3.54 -21.20
CA VAL A 340 1.23 2.37 -21.82
C VAL A 340 0.53 1.51 -20.77
N MET A 341 1.22 1.16 -19.67
CA MET A 341 0.62 0.38 -18.58
C MET A 341 -0.54 1.13 -17.89
N TYR A 342 -0.45 2.45 -17.74
CA TYR A 342 -1.53 3.26 -17.16
C TYR A 342 -2.77 3.24 -18.06
N GLN A 343 -2.57 3.42 -19.37
CA GLN A 343 -3.64 3.36 -20.36
C GLN A 343 -4.31 1.99 -20.35
N GLU A 344 -3.54 0.91 -20.41
CA GLU A 344 -4.06 -0.46 -20.35
C GLU A 344 -4.87 -0.71 -19.07
N TYR A 345 -4.40 -0.21 -17.92
CA TYR A 345 -5.12 -0.30 -16.65
C TYR A 345 -6.47 0.44 -16.71
N ILE A 346 -6.48 1.70 -17.15
CA ILE A 346 -7.71 2.50 -17.25
C ILE A 346 -8.69 1.90 -18.26
N GLU A 347 -8.21 1.41 -19.40
CA GLU A 347 -9.03 0.72 -20.40
C GLU A 347 -9.61 -0.58 -19.82
N PHE A 348 -8.82 -1.38 -19.13
CA PHE A 348 -9.28 -2.62 -18.48
C PHE A 348 -10.38 -2.34 -17.44
N MET A 349 -10.19 -1.34 -16.58
CA MET A 349 -11.17 -0.98 -15.55
C MET A 349 -12.49 -0.45 -16.13
N ASN A 350 -12.45 0.05 -17.37
CA ASN A 350 -13.60 0.56 -18.12
C ASN A 350 -14.05 -0.36 -19.26
N SER A 351 -13.57 -1.61 -19.29
CA SER A 351 -13.93 -2.63 -20.28
C SER A 351 -15.14 -3.44 -19.83
N GLY A 352 -15.96 -3.87 -20.78
CA GLY A 352 -17.07 -4.80 -20.58
C GLY A 352 -17.43 -5.55 -21.87
N SER A 353 -18.58 -6.24 -21.87
CA SER A 353 -19.05 -6.98 -23.05
C SER A 353 -19.33 -6.08 -24.27
N GLY A 354 -19.57 -4.79 -24.05
CA GLY A 354 -19.79 -3.78 -25.10
C GLY A 354 -18.53 -3.07 -25.60
N GLY A 355 -17.34 -3.47 -25.14
CA GLY A 355 -16.08 -2.76 -25.42
C GLY A 355 -15.63 -1.88 -24.24
N VAL A 356 -14.85 -0.84 -24.54
CA VAL A 356 -14.29 0.07 -23.53
C VAL A 356 -15.05 1.38 -23.53
N HIS A 357 -15.51 1.83 -22.37
CA HIS A 357 -16.24 3.09 -22.21
C HIS A 357 -15.51 4.01 -21.23
N LEU A 358 -14.77 4.98 -21.76
CA LEU A 358 -14.02 5.93 -20.93
C LEU A 358 -14.86 7.16 -20.58
N GLU A 359 -14.91 7.47 -19.30
CA GLU A 359 -15.48 8.73 -18.82
C GLU A 359 -14.67 9.94 -19.33
N ARG A 360 -15.30 11.11 -19.38
CA ARG A 360 -14.64 12.34 -19.86
C ARG A 360 -13.36 12.66 -19.08
N GLU A 361 -13.40 12.48 -17.77
CA GLU A 361 -12.25 12.72 -16.89
C GLU A 361 -11.08 11.79 -17.22
N ASP A 362 -11.34 10.49 -17.43
CA ASP A 362 -10.33 9.51 -17.81
C ASP A 362 -9.70 9.85 -19.18
N MET A 363 -10.50 10.26 -20.16
CA MET A 363 -9.98 10.69 -21.46
C MET A 363 -9.10 11.94 -21.37
N GLU A 364 -9.52 12.95 -20.60
CA GLU A 364 -8.75 14.18 -20.36
C GLU A 364 -7.42 13.85 -19.65
N ARG A 365 -7.46 12.97 -18.65
CA ARG A 365 -6.30 12.46 -17.92
C ARG A 365 -5.32 11.71 -18.81
N LEU A 366 -5.81 10.77 -19.63
CA LEU A 366 -4.97 10.02 -20.57
C LEU A 366 -4.29 10.95 -21.59
N ARG A 367 -5.02 11.95 -22.11
CA ARG A 367 -4.44 12.95 -23.03
C ARG A 367 -3.32 13.74 -22.37
N GLU A 368 -3.55 14.22 -21.14
CA GLU A 368 -2.54 14.95 -20.36
C GLU A 368 -1.29 14.10 -20.12
N LEU A 369 -1.46 12.87 -19.61
CA LEU A 369 -0.34 11.99 -19.29
C LEU A 369 0.44 11.55 -20.53
N ARG A 370 -0.25 11.36 -21.67
CA ARG A 370 0.43 11.08 -22.94
C ARG A 370 1.29 12.25 -23.39
N HIS A 371 0.78 13.48 -23.26
CA HIS A 371 1.53 14.67 -23.60
C HIS A 371 2.81 14.76 -22.76
N LEU A 372 2.74 14.49 -21.45
CA LEU A 372 3.91 14.45 -20.58
C LEU A 372 4.88 13.32 -20.94
N ALA A 373 4.37 12.13 -21.29
CA ALA A 373 5.20 10.96 -21.57
C ALA A 373 5.93 11.02 -22.93
N PHE A 374 5.29 11.56 -23.97
CA PHE A 374 5.80 11.52 -25.35
C PHE A 374 6.12 12.90 -25.95
N GLY A 375 5.74 13.99 -25.28
CA GLY A 375 5.92 15.36 -25.79
C GLY A 375 5.01 15.68 -26.98
N LYS A 376 3.99 14.85 -27.23
CA LYS A 376 3.05 14.97 -28.35
C LYS A 376 1.64 15.21 -27.81
N PRO A 377 0.91 16.24 -28.29
CA PRO A 377 -0.40 16.60 -27.77
C PRO A 377 -1.53 15.64 -28.20
N GLU A 378 -1.33 14.82 -29.22
CA GLU A 378 -2.40 13.97 -29.79
C GLU A 378 -2.34 12.52 -29.30
N LEU A 379 -3.43 12.12 -28.64
CA LEU A 379 -3.77 10.74 -28.35
C LEU A 379 -4.57 10.21 -29.54
N VAL A 380 -3.99 9.26 -30.28
CA VAL A 380 -4.73 8.55 -31.33
C VAL A 380 -5.63 7.56 -30.60
N ILE A 381 -6.86 7.99 -30.29
CA ILE A 381 -7.91 7.08 -29.80
C ILE A 381 -8.36 6.27 -31.02
N PRO A 382 -8.23 4.93 -31.01
CA PRO A 382 -8.75 4.11 -32.11
C PRO A 382 -10.24 4.38 -32.33
N ASP A 383 -10.71 4.41 -33.57
CA ASP A 383 -12.12 4.70 -33.88
C ASP A 383 -13.12 3.70 -33.26
N THR A 384 -12.63 2.57 -32.73
CA THR A 384 -13.40 1.55 -32.01
C THR A 384 -13.92 1.99 -30.64
N PHE A 385 -13.54 3.18 -30.16
CA PHE A 385 -13.95 3.73 -28.86
C PHE A 385 -15.02 4.83 -28.99
N ARG A 386 -15.66 4.99 -30.16
CA ARG A 386 -16.75 5.96 -30.34
C ARG A 386 -18.05 5.45 -29.73
N PHE A 387 -18.61 6.28 -28.85
CA PHE A 387 -19.85 6.16 -28.07
C PHE A 387 -21.05 5.52 -28.77
#